data_AF-A0A961NMI6-F1
#
_entry.id   AF-A0A961NMI6-F1
#
_cell.length_a   1.000
_cell.length_b   1.000
_cell.length_c   1.000
_cell.angle_alpha   90.00
_cell.angle_beta   90.00
_cell.angle_gamma   90.00
#
_symmetry.space_group_name_H-M   'P 1'
#
loop_
_entity.id
_entity.type
_entity.pdbx_description
1 polymer ?
#
loop_
_entity_poly.entity_id
_entity_poly.type
_entity_poly.pdbx_seq_one_letter_code
_entity_poly.pdbx_strand_id
1 'polypeptide(L)'
;GAAVESIRLNTKVAAIREDGKVLKVKLESTAAEGDESNQSEDPRNSKSGEQNSELVFDRVLVAAGRRPVTKGIGLENTGVRVRDDGFIQVDAQMRTTEKSIFAIGDVAGQPMLAHKASHEGRVAAEVIAGHKAEFDARAIPAVVFTDPEIAYCGLTETEARKQGRTVKVARFPWAASGRALSLGRNDGFTKLIIDPETERVLGMAIVGPGAGELIAEGVLAIEMGAVARDLALTIHPHPTLSETVMESAEVFFGQSTHIYKPT
;
A
#
# COMPACT_ATOMS: atom_id res chain seq x y z
N GLY A 1 11.52 11.96 31.07
CA GLY A 1 12.75 11.99 30.26
C GLY A 1 12.36 11.63 28.86
N ALA A 2 12.63 12.52 27.90
CA ALA A 2 12.19 12.37 26.51
C ALA A 2 12.79 11.10 25.90
N ALA A 3 11.97 10.05 25.77
CA ALA A 3 12.30 8.96 24.88
C ALA A 3 12.28 9.56 23.47
N VAL A 4 13.45 9.59 22.83
CA VAL A 4 13.58 10.00 21.45
C VAL A 4 12.90 8.92 20.61
N GLU A 5 11.60 9.10 20.34
CA GLU A 5 10.85 8.37 19.31
C GLU A 5 11.43 8.73 17.94
N SER A 6 12.61 8.20 17.63
CA SER A 6 13.23 8.36 16.32
C SER A 6 12.79 7.23 15.41
N ILE A 7 11.91 7.55 14.45
CA ILE A 7 11.76 6.72 13.25
C ILE A 7 13.05 6.87 12.46
N ARG A 8 13.81 5.79 12.31
CA ARG A 8 15.07 5.77 11.57
C ARG A 8 14.85 5.12 10.22
N LEU A 9 14.71 5.94 9.18
CA LEU A 9 14.69 5.49 7.79
C LEU A 9 16.13 5.23 7.31
N ASN A 10 16.27 4.49 6.20
CA ASN A 10 17.58 4.19 5.59
C ASN A 10 18.60 3.62 6.59
N THR A 11 18.12 2.77 7.49
CA THR A 11 18.93 2.14 8.54
C THR A 11 18.64 0.65 8.56
N LYS A 12 19.68 -0.16 8.74
CA LYS A 12 19.58 -1.61 8.90
C LYS A 12 20.01 -2.01 10.31
N VAL A 13 19.28 -2.94 10.90
CA VAL A 13 19.73 -3.63 12.12
C VAL A 13 20.83 -4.63 11.74
N ALA A 14 22.06 -4.34 12.16
CA ALA A 14 23.23 -5.17 11.86
C ALA A 14 23.39 -6.32 12.85
N ALA A 15 23.07 -6.09 14.13
CA ALA A 15 23.10 -7.10 15.17
C ALA A 15 22.14 -6.76 16.32
N ILE A 16 21.62 -7.80 16.98
CA ILE A 16 20.91 -7.71 18.25
C ILE A 16 21.64 -8.65 19.21
N ARG A 17 22.05 -8.15 20.38
CA ARG A 17 22.77 -8.92 21.41
C ARG A 17 22.09 -8.72 22.76
N GLU A 18 21.96 -9.79 23.52
CA GLU A 18 21.51 -9.72 24.90
C GLU A 18 22.69 -9.40 25.82
N ASP A 19 22.50 -8.43 26.72
CA ASP A 19 23.48 -8.04 27.73
C ASP A 19 22.78 -7.85 29.08
N GLY A 20 22.80 -8.89 29.91
CA GLY A 20 22.06 -8.92 31.17
C GLY A 20 20.54 -8.90 30.95
N LYS A 21 19.87 -7.82 31.33
CA LYS A 21 18.41 -7.66 31.19
C LYS A 21 17.99 -6.80 30.00
N VAL A 22 18.94 -6.32 29.20
CA VAL A 22 18.71 -5.41 28.08
C VAL A 22 19.19 -6.01 26.76
N LEU A 23 18.70 -5.45 25.66
CA LEU A 23 19.07 -5.77 24.30
C LEU A 23 19.86 -4.62 23.69
N LYS A 24 21.09 -4.91 23.24
CA LYS A 24 21.94 -4.01 22.48
C LYS A 24 21.69 -4.22 20.99
N VAL A 25 21.25 -3.18 20.30
CA VAL A 25 20.92 -3.19 18.87
C VAL A 25 21.91 -2.31 18.14
N LYS A 26 22.70 -2.92 17.26
CA LYS A 26 23.64 -2.21 16.41
C LYS A 26 22.95 -1.80 15.11
N LEU A 27 23.01 -0.51 14.78
CA LEU A 27 22.43 0.05 13.57
C LEU A 27 23.53 0.46 12.58
N GLU A 28 23.29 0.19 11.31
CA GLU A 28 24.12 0.61 10.18
C GLU A 28 23.30 1.47 9.22
N SER A 29 23.83 2.62 8.82
CA SER A 29 23.20 3.45 7.79
C SER A 29 23.29 2.76 6.44
N THR A 30 22.17 2.68 5.73
CA THR A 30 22.16 2.24 4.33
C THR A 30 22.22 3.48 3.44
N ALA A 31 23.03 3.44 2.37
CA ALA A 31 23.01 4.51 1.38
C ALA A 31 21.58 4.67 0.84
N ALA A 32 21.09 5.91 0.78
CA ALA A 32 19.81 6.19 0.16
C ALA A 32 19.93 5.87 -1.35
N GLU A 33 19.23 4.85 -1.82
CA GLU A 33 18.94 4.76 -3.25
C GLU A 33 17.98 5.90 -3.58
N GLY A 34 18.48 6.89 -4.34
CA GLY A 34 17.99 8.26 -4.45
C GLY A 34 16.47 8.50 -4.60
N ASP A 35 16.03 9.61 -3.97
CA ASP A 35 14.91 10.41 -4.44
C ASP A 35 15.31 11.90 -4.35
N GLU A 36 15.94 12.43 -5.40
CA GLU A 36 16.30 13.87 -5.49
C GLU A 36 15.11 14.76 -5.92
N SER A 37 13.92 14.19 -6.12
CA SER A 37 12.77 14.91 -6.70
C SER A 37 11.69 15.34 -5.70
N ASN A 38 11.84 15.02 -4.41
CA ASN A 38 10.90 15.45 -3.38
C ASN A 38 11.66 16.12 -2.23
N GLN A 39 11.97 17.41 -2.39
CA GLN A 39 12.32 18.27 -1.26
C GLN A 39 11.05 18.54 -0.44
N SER A 40 10.48 17.50 0.17
CA SER A 40 9.67 17.67 1.37
C SER A 40 10.64 17.62 2.53
N GLU A 41 10.87 18.77 3.18
CA GLU A 41 11.50 18.84 4.50
C GLU A 41 10.59 18.13 5.51
N ASP A 42 10.63 16.79 5.58
CA ASP A 42 10.12 16.07 6.74
C ASP A 42 11.13 16.25 7.88
N PRO A 43 10.80 16.96 8.97
CA PRO A 43 11.71 17.19 10.10
C PRO A 43 12.08 15.89 10.85
N ARG A 44 11.48 14.74 10.52
CA ARG A 44 11.86 13.42 11.04
C ARG A 44 12.96 12.75 10.23
N ASN A 45 13.31 13.27 9.05
CA ASN A 45 14.43 12.79 8.26
C ASN A 45 15.73 13.43 8.79
N SER A 46 16.13 13.05 10.00
CA SER A 46 17.42 13.48 10.52
C SER A 46 18.50 12.91 9.59
N LYS A 47 19.26 13.81 8.95
CA LYS A 47 20.54 13.46 8.34
C LYS A 47 21.51 13.10 9.46
N SER A 48 21.35 11.93 10.08
CA SER A 48 22.32 11.44 11.06
C SER A 48 23.47 10.78 10.31
N GLY A 49 24.49 11.59 10.01
CA GLY A 49 25.84 11.13 9.72
C GLY A 49 26.52 10.53 10.97
N GLU A 50 25.81 9.71 11.74
CA GLU A 50 26.37 9.00 12.90
C GLU A 50 26.67 7.55 12.54
N GLN A 51 27.98 7.31 12.46
CA GLN A 51 28.62 6.01 12.38
C GLN A 51 28.11 5.07 13.47
N ASN A 52 27.73 3.83 13.10
CA ASN A 52 27.62 2.67 13.99
C ASN A 52 27.19 2.99 15.43
N SER A 53 25.92 3.40 15.63
CA SER A 53 25.40 3.55 16.99
C SER A 53 24.85 2.23 17.50
N GLU A 54 25.25 1.86 18.71
CA GLU A 54 24.63 0.79 19.49
C GLU A 54 23.58 1.43 20.40
N LEU A 55 22.33 0.99 20.27
CA LEU A 55 21.21 1.44 21.09
C LEU A 55 20.80 0.35 22.07
N VAL A 56 20.29 0.74 23.23
CA VAL A 56 19.86 -0.18 24.29
C VAL A 56 18.34 -0.14 24.41
N PHE A 57 17.71 -1.32 24.41
CA PHE A 57 16.26 -1.49 24.52
C PHE A 57 15.92 -2.58 25.55
N ASP A 58 14.79 -2.47 26.22
CA ASP A 58 14.29 -3.55 27.09
C ASP A 58 13.71 -4.72 26.29
N ARG A 59 13.14 -4.42 25.11
CA ARG A 59 12.48 -5.37 24.22
C ARG A 59 12.68 -4.96 22.76
N VAL A 60 12.69 -5.95 21.87
CA VAL A 60 12.76 -5.74 20.42
C VAL A 60 11.66 -6.56 19.75
N LEU A 61 10.84 -5.90 18.92
CA LEU A 61 9.89 -6.55 18.03
C LEU A 61 10.50 -6.65 16.63
N VAL A 62 10.65 -7.87 16.10
CA VAL A 62 11.16 -8.10 14.74
C VAL A 62 9.98 -8.32 13.78
N ALA A 63 9.62 -7.28 13.04
CA ALA A 63 8.57 -7.30 12.03
C ALA A 63 9.13 -7.18 10.59
N ALA A 64 10.20 -7.92 10.28
CA ALA A 64 10.95 -7.82 9.03
C ALA A 64 10.28 -8.47 7.79
N GLY A 65 9.09 -9.04 7.97
CA GLY A 65 8.32 -9.68 6.90
C GLY A 65 7.84 -11.09 7.24
N ARG A 66 7.34 -11.78 6.22
CA ARG A 66 6.77 -13.13 6.30
C ARG A 66 7.40 -14.01 5.22
N ARG A 67 7.33 -15.33 5.40
CA ARG A 67 7.75 -16.33 4.40
C ARG A 67 6.62 -17.33 4.20
N PRO A 68 6.35 -17.75 2.95
CA PRO A 68 5.36 -18.79 2.68
C PRO A 68 5.77 -20.12 3.32
N VAL A 69 4.82 -20.81 3.95
CA VAL A 69 5.05 -22.12 4.59
C VAL A 69 4.71 -23.22 3.59
N THR A 70 5.72 -23.69 2.86
CA THR A 70 5.58 -24.68 1.77
C THR A 70 6.32 -25.99 2.03
N LYS A 71 6.96 -26.13 3.20
CA LYS A 71 7.71 -27.33 3.60
C LYS A 71 6.94 -28.16 4.61
N GLY A 72 7.17 -29.48 4.62
CA GLY A 72 6.60 -30.39 5.62
C GLY A 72 5.10 -30.65 5.45
N ILE A 73 4.55 -30.32 4.29
CA ILE A 73 3.13 -30.53 3.93
C ILE A 73 2.96 -31.55 2.79
N GLY A 74 4.02 -32.27 2.42
CA GLY A 74 3.97 -33.36 1.44
C GLY A 74 4.06 -32.95 -0.03
N LEU A 75 4.35 -31.68 -0.35
CA LEU A 75 4.44 -31.21 -1.74
C LEU A 75 5.50 -31.97 -2.55
N GLU A 76 6.56 -32.45 -1.90
CA GLU A 76 7.61 -33.28 -2.50
C GLU A 76 7.10 -34.60 -3.12
N ASN A 77 5.89 -35.04 -2.73
CA ASN A 77 5.24 -36.24 -3.26
C ASN A 77 4.26 -35.91 -4.41
N THR A 78 4.26 -34.67 -4.90
CA THR A 78 3.31 -34.17 -5.92
C THR A 78 4.05 -33.52 -7.09
N GLY A 79 3.32 -33.21 -8.17
CA GLY A 79 3.83 -32.41 -9.28
C GLY A 79 3.92 -30.89 -8.99
N VAL A 80 3.60 -30.43 -7.77
CA VAL A 80 3.54 -29.01 -7.42
C VAL A 80 4.93 -28.39 -7.39
N ARG A 81 5.14 -27.40 -8.25
CA ARG A 81 6.34 -26.58 -8.30
C ARG A 81 6.28 -25.42 -7.31
N VAL A 82 7.26 -25.38 -6.42
CA VAL A 82 7.57 -24.22 -5.58
C VAL A 82 8.66 -23.40 -6.30
N ARG A 83 8.47 -22.09 -6.37
CA ARG A 83 9.42 -21.14 -6.96
C ARG A 83 10.62 -20.92 -6.02
N ASP A 84 11.70 -20.33 -6.54
CA ASP A 84 12.92 -20.06 -5.77
C ASP A 84 12.71 -19.08 -4.60
N ASP A 85 11.68 -18.24 -4.68
CA ASP A 85 11.24 -17.32 -3.63
C ASP A 85 10.34 -18.00 -2.56
N GLY A 86 10.10 -19.31 -2.68
CA GLY A 86 9.40 -20.15 -1.71
C GLY A 86 7.89 -20.24 -1.90
N PHE A 87 7.30 -19.49 -2.83
CA PHE A 87 5.87 -19.52 -3.12
C PHE A 87 5.50 -20.66 -4.07
N ILE A 88 4.27 -21.17 -3.95
CA ILE A 88 3.71 -22.15 -4.88
C ILE A 88 3.39 -21.44 -6.20
N GLN A 89 3.86 -22.01 -7.32
CA GLN A 89 3.49 -21.49 -8.63
C GLN A 89 2.03 -21.81 -8.94
N VAL A 90 1.24 -20.78 -9.21
CA VAL A 90 -0.16 -20.90 -9.64
C VAL A 90 -0.44 -20.13 -10.93
N ASP A 91 -1.47 -20.55 -11.67
CA ASP A 91 -2.04 -19.81 -12.79
C ASP A 91 -3.15 -18.84 -12.33
N ALA A 92 -3.77 -18.10 -13.26
CA ALA A 92 -4.87 -17.16 -12.94
C ALA A 92 -6.12 -17.86 -12.38
N GLN A 93 -6.26 -19.17 -12.58
CA GLN A 93 -7.35 -19.99 -12.03
C GLN A 93 -6.99 -20.61 -10.67
N MET A 94 -5.88 -20.17 -10.07
CA MET A 94 -5.31 -20.67 -8.81
C MET A 94 -4.84 -22.12 -8.85
N ARG A 95 -4.72 -22.73 -10.05
CA ARG A 95 -4.21 -24.09 -10.20
C ARG A 95 -2.71 -24.09 -10.07
N THR A 96 -2.19 -25.09 -9.39
CA THR A 96 -0.75 -25.36 -9.39
C THR A 96 -0.33 -26.04 -10.70
N THR A 97 0.96 -26.39 -10.79
CA THR A 97 1.49 -27.23 -11.88
C THR A 97 0.93 -28.65 -11.88
N GLU A 98 0.40 -29.13 -10.75
CA GLU A 98 -0.45 -30.31 -10.68
C GLU A 98 -1.93 -29.87 -10.77
N LYS A 99 -2.60 -30.17 -11.88
CA LYS A 99 -3.91 -29.55 -12.22
C LYS A 99 -5.04 -29.86 -11.23
N SER A 100 -4.88 -30.91 -10.43
CA SER A 100 -5.82 -31.31 -9.38
C SER A 100 -5.60 -30.57 -8.05
N ILE A 101 -4.50 -29.84 -7.90
CA ILE A 101 -4.10 -29.13 -6.67
C ILE A 101 -4.13 -27.63 -6.92
N PHE A 102 -4.66 -26.89 -5.96
CA PHE A 102 -4.78 -25.43 -5.96
C PHE A 102 -4.01 -24.83 -4.78
N ALA A 103 -3.57 -23.59 -4.92
CA ALA A 103 -2.98 -22.82 -3.82
C ALA A 103 -3.46 -21.36 -3.86
N ILE A 104 -3.68 -20.77 -2.68
CA ILE A 104 -4.22 -19.42 -2.52
C ILE A 104 -3.49 -18.67 -1.40
N GLY A 105 -3.66 -17.36 -1.32
CA GLY A 105 -3.20 -16.52 -0.24
C GLY A 105 -1.69 -16.41 -0.15
N ASP A 106 -1.18 -16.35 1.07
CA ASP A 106 0.23 -16.05 1.37
C ASP A 106 1.22 -17.07 0.77
N VAL A 107 0.78 -18.31 0.52
CA VAL A 107 1.63 -19.32 -0.13
C VAL A 107 1.66 -19.19 -1.65
N ALA A 108 0.69 -18.48 -2.25
CA ALA A 108 0.53 -18.34 -3.70
C ALA A 108 1.13 -17.04 -4.26
N GLY A 109 1.53 -16.09 -3.41
CA GLY A 109 2.25 -14.89 -3.86
C GLY A 109 1.99 -13.66 -3.01
N GLN A 110 2.71 -12.58 -3.33
CA GLN A 110 2.46 -11.23 -2.81
C GLN A 110 1.25 -10.58 -3.50
N PRO A 111 0.62 -9.56 -2.90
CA PRO A 111 0.81 -9.13 -1.51
C PRO A 111 0.15 -10.10 -0.51
N MET A 112 0.75 -10.32 0.65
CA MET A 112 0.20 -11.17 1.71
C MET A 112 -0.92 -10.47 2.48
N LEU A 113 -2.14 -10.51 1.96
CA LEU A 113 -3.32 -9.81 2.48
C LEU A 113 -4.53 -10.75 2.57
N ALA A 114 -5.31 -10.60 3.64
CA ALA A 114 -6.43 -11.49 3.94
C ALA A 114 -7.56 -11.45 2.89
N HIS A 115 -7.89 -10.25 2.39
CA HIS A 115 -8.92 -10.08 1.36
C HIS A 115 -8.47 -10.58 -0.02
N LYS A 116 -7.18 -10.49 -0.36
CA LYS A 116 -6.61 -11.20 -1.53
C LYS A 116 -6.82 -12.70 -1.37
N ALA A 117 -6.35 -13.28 -0.26
CA ALA A 117 -6.44 -14.72 -0.02
C ALA A 117 -7.90 -15.23 -0.08
N SER A 118 -8.83 -14.46 0.46
CA SER A 118 -10.26 -14.79 0.43
C SER A 118 -10.83 -14.75 -0.99
N HIS A 119 -10.43 -13.77 -1.81
CA HIS A 119 -10.86 -13.67 -3.20
C HIS A 119 -10.28 -14.80 -4.07
N GLU A 120 -8.97 -15.08 -3.92
CA GLU A 120 -8.32 -16.24 -4.57
C GLU A 120 -8.99 -17.56 -4.17
N GLY A 121 -9.39 -17.72 -2.90
CA GLY A 121 -10.14 -18.87 -2.42
C GLY A 121 -11.48 -19.07 -3.12
N ARG A 122 -12.20 -17.97 -3.40
CA ARG A 122 -13.45 -18.03 -4.17
C ARG A 122 -13.20 -18.45 -5.62
N VAL A 123 -12.20 -17.87 -6.27
CA VAL A 123 -11.80 -18.26 -7.64
C VAL A 123 -11.44 -19.74 -7.70
N ALA A 124 -10.61 -20.23 -6.78
CA ALA A 124 -10.24 -21.65 -6.72
C ALA A 124 -11.48 -22.54 -6.54
N ALA A 125 -12.39 -22.18 -5.63
CA ALA A 125 -13.63 -22.92 -5.39
C ALA A 125 -14.55 -22.95 -6.63
N GLU A 126 -14.70 -21.83 -7.34
CA GLU A 126 -15.47 -21.75 -8.58
C GLU A 126 -14.87 -22.63 -9.67
N VAL A 127 -13.54 -22.61 -9.82
CA VAL A 127 -12.82 -23.44 -10.79
C VAL A 127 -12.96 -24.93 -10.47
N ILE A 128 -12.88 -25.31 -9.19
CA ILE A 128 -13.12 -26.69 -8.72
C ILE A 128 -14.55 -27.14 -9.04
N ALA A 129 -15.53 -26.23 -8.92
CA ALA A 129 -16.92 -26.47 -9.28
C ALA A 129 -17.18 -26.50 -10.80
N GLY A 130 -16.16 -26.28 -11.64
CA GLY A 130 -16.26 -26.30 -13.10
C GLY A 130 -16.71 -24.97 -13.73
N HIS A 131 -16.75 -23.89 -12.94
CA HIS A 131 -17.00 -22.55 -13.47
C HIS A 131 -15.75 -21.98 -14.16
N LYS A 132 -15.98 -21.04 -15.09
CA LYS A 132 -14.92 -20.29 -15.77
C LYS A 132 -14.61 -19.03 -14.96
N ALA A 133 -13.69 -19.14 -14.01
CA ALA A 133 -13.27 -18.05 -13.14
C ALA A 133 -11.75 -17.88 -13.18
N GLU A 134 -11.30 -16.64 -13.07
CA GLU A 134 -9.90 -16.22 -13.01
C GLU A 134 -9.73 -15.12 -11.96
N PHE A 135 -8.54 -15.00 -11.39
CA PHE A 135 -8.15 -13.89 -10.55
C PHE A 135 -7.63 -12.75 -11.43
N ASP A 136 -8.54 -11.87 -11.86
CA ASP A 136 -8.31 -10.77 -12.81
C ASP A 136 -8.43 -9.37 -12.17
N ALA A 137 -8.49 -9.31 -10.83
CA ALA A 137 -8.57 -8.07 -10.08
C ALA A 137 -7.42 -7.11 -10.46
N ARG A 138 -7.80 -5.92 -10.88
CA ARG A 138 -6.92 -4.82 -11.30
C ARG A 138 -6.41 -4.01 -10.13
N ALA A 139 -7.13 -4.00 -9.01
CA ALA A 139 -6.73 -3.32 -7.79
C ALA A 139 -6.99 -4.17 -6.54
N ILE A 140 -5.95 -4.38 -5.75
CA ILE A 140 -6.04 -4.95 -4.40
C ILE A 140 -5.69 -3.82 -3.42
N PRO A 141 -6.60 -3.39 -2.52
CA PRO A 141 -6.29 -2.34 -1.57
C PRO A 141 -5.29 -2.84 -0.51
N ALA A 142 -4.42 -1.95 -0.04
CA ALA A 142 -3.59 -2.17 1.13
C ALA A 142 -3.87 -1.09 2.16
N VAL A 143 -4.03 -1.48 3.42
CA VAL A 143 -4.37 -0.57 4.52
C VAL A 143 -3.42 -0.80 5.69
N VAL A 144 -2.86 0.29 6.20
CA VAL A 144 -2.10 0.35 7.44
C VAL A 144 -2.97 1.06 8.47
N PHE A 145 -3.46 0.30 9.45
CA PHE A 145 -4.39 0.77 10.49
C PHE A 145 -3.67 1.51 11.63
N THR A 146 -2.79 2.45 11.28
CA THR A 146 -2.18 3.41 12.21
C THR A 146 -3.13 4.57 12.50
N ASP A 147 -2.68 5.53 13.30
CA ASP A 147 -3.39 6.79 13.51
C ASP A 147 -2.55 7.98 13.00
N PRO A 148 -2.93 8.65 11.88
CA PRO A 148 -4.03 8.29 10.98
C PRO A 148 -3.76 7.01 10.18
N GLU A 149 -4.83 6.43 9.61
CA GLU A 149 -4.73 5.29 8.71
C GLU A 149 -4.07 5.70 7.39
N ILE A 150 -3.43 4.74 6.73
CA ILE A 150 -2.88 4.91 5.38
C ILE A 150 -3.47 3.80 4.50
N ALA A 151 -4.19 4.17 3.46
CA ALA A 151 -4.78 3.24 2.52
C ALA A 151 -4.38 3.58 1.08
N TYR A 152 -4.14 2.58 0.25
CA TYR A 152 -3.88 2.79 -1.18
C TYR A 152 -4.31 1.58 -2.02
N CYS A 153 -4.54 1.82 -3.31
CA CYS A 153 -4.84 0.78 -4.30
C CYS A 153 -4.34 1.19 -5.68
N GLY A 154 -4.08 0.20 -6.54
CA GLY A 154 -3.61 0.41 -7.91
C GLY A 154 -2.14 0.88 -7.98
N LEU A 155 -1.82 1.59 -9.05
CA LEU A 155 -0.48 2.07 -9.38
C LEU A 155 -0.02 3.17 -8.41
N THR A 156 1.16 2.99 -7.82
CA THR A 156 1.83 4.02 -7.03
C THR A 156 2.76 4.90 -7.88
N GLU A 157 3.12 6.09 -7.39
CA GLU A 157 4.11 6.96 -8.07
C GLU A 157 5.47 6.27 -8.23
N THR A 158 5.88 5.49 -7.23
CA THR A 158 7.14 4.73 -7.26
C THR A 158 7.11 3.65 -8.35
N GLU A 159 6.00 2.94 -8.50
CA GLU A 159 5.82 1.95 -9.57
C GLU A 159 5.75 2.62 -10.94
N ALA A 160 5.00 3.73 -11.08
CA ALA A 160 4.94 4.50 -12.32
C ALA A 160 6.33 4.94 -12.77
N ARG A 161 7.15 5.47 -11.85
CA ARG A 161 8.54 5.86 -12.12
C ARG A 161 9.41 4.66 -12.54
N LYS A 162 9.32 3.53 -11.83
CA LYS A 162 10.03 2.29 -12.18
C LYS A 162 9.65 1.76 -13.56
N GLN A 163 8.39 1.95 -13.96
CA GLN A 163 7.88 1.54 -15.27
C GLN A 163 8.17 2.58 -16.37
N GLY A 164 8.75 3.74 -16.04
CA GLY A 164 8.92 4.86 -16.99
C GLY A 164 7.57 5.42 -17.49
N ARG A 165 6.49 5.24 -16.74
CA ARG A 165 5.14 5.67 -17.10
C ARG A 165 4.90 7.10 -16.61
N THR A 166 4.57 7.98 -17.54
CA THR A 166 4.10 9.33 -17.21
C THR A 166 2.74 9.26 -16.54
N VAL A 167 2.62 9.90 -15.37
CA VAL A 167 1.37 10.02 -14.62
C VAL A 167 1.23 11.44 -14.08
N LYS A 168 -0.01 11.88 -13.87
CA LYS A 168 -0.32 13.12 -13.17
C LYS A 168 -0.86 12.81 -11.80
N VAL A 169 -0.33 13.50 -10.79
CA VAL A 169 -0.73 13.37 -9.40
C VAL A 169 -1.67 14.50 -9.03
N ALA A 170 -2.88 14.16 -8.59
CA ALA A 170 -3.86 15.12 -8.09
C ALA A 170 -4.11 14.83 -6.60
N ARG A 171 -3.91 15.83 -5.75
CA ARG A 171 -3.91 15.66 -4.30
C ARG A 171 -4.75 16.75 -3.65
N PHE A 172 -5.73 16.33 -2.84
CA PHE A 172 -6.54 17.21 -2.02
C PHE A 172 -6.13 17.11 -0.54
N PRO A 173 -5.65 18.20 0.09
CA PRO A 173 -5.29 18.20 1.50
C PRO A 173 -6.55 18.23 2.39
N TRP A 174 -6.60 17.39 3.43
CA TRP A 174 -7.75 17.36 4.35
C TRP A 174 -7.82 18.61 5.25
N ALA A 175 -6.77 19.43 5.28
CA ALA A 175 -6.82 20.80 5.80
C ALA A 175 -7.92 21.66 5.16
N ALA A 176 -8.32 21.35 3.91
CA ALA A 176 -9.40 22.02 3.19
C ALA A 176 -10.76 21.29 3.27
N SER A 177 -10.84 20.14 3.97
CA SER A 177 -12.10 19.43 4.19
C SER A 177 -12.81 19.96 5.43
N GLY A 178 -14.01 20.52 5.26
CA GLY A 178 -14.86 20.93 6.38
C GLY A 178 -15.17 19.76 7.32
N ARG A 179 -15.37 18.55 6.79
CA ARG A 179 -15.57 17.35 7.62
C ARG A 179 -14.32 17.01 8.45
N ALA A 180 -13.13 16.99 7.86
CA ALA A 180 -11.90 16.68 8.57
C ALA A 180 -11.61 17.71 9.69
N LEU A 181 -11.88 19.00 9.42
CA LEU A 181 -11.82 20.07 10.42
C LEU A 181 -12.81 19.82 11.57
N SER A 182 -14.06 19.44 11.27
CA SER A 182 -15.06 19.14 12.30
C SER A 182 -14.69 17.97 13.22
N LEU A 183 -13.84 17.06 12.73
CA LEU A 183 -13.31 15.93 13.51
C LEU A 183 -12.01 16.28 14.26
N GLY A 184 -11.41 17.44 13.99
CA GLY A 184 -10.08 17.79 14.50
C GLY A 184 -8.96 16.92 13.94
N ARG A 185 -9.16 16.31 12.76
CA ARG A 185 -8.26 15.34 12.12
C ARG A 185 -7.95 15.72 10.67
N ASN A 186 -7.37 16.91 10.51
CA ASN A 186 -7.08 17.52 9.21
C ASN A 186 -5.63 17.29 8.72
N ASP A 187 -4.89 16.42 9.42
CA ASP A 187 -3.51 15.99 9.18
C ASP A 187 -3.36 14.98 8.02
N GLY A 188 -4.36 14.91 7.14
CA GLY A 188 -4.50 13.91 6.08
C GLY A 188 -4.56 14.47 4.65
N PHE A 189 -4.71 13.58 3.68
CA PHE A 189 -4.96 13.93 2.28
C PHE A 189 -5.56 12.75 1.50
N THR A 190 -6.23 13.08 0.39
CA THR A 190 -6.61 12.12 -0.66
C THR A 190 -5.79 12.42 -1.91
N LYS A 191 -5.36 11.39 -2.62
CA LYS A 191 -4.49 11.48 -3.80
C LYS A 191 -4.92 10.49 -4.87
N LEU A 192 -4.99 10.98 -6.11
CA LEU A 192 -5.21 10.18 -7.32
C LEU A 192 -3.94 10.16 -8.17
N ILE A 193 -3.68 9.00 -8.78
CA ILE A 193 -2.67 8.80 -9.83
C ILE A 193 -3.43 8.61 -11.13
N ILE A 194 -3.27 9.55 -12.06
CA ILE A 194 -4.10 9.66 -13.26
C ILE A 194 -3.22 9.60 -14.50
N ASP A 195 -3.68 8.87 -15.51
CA ASP A 195 -3.11 8.91 -16.85
C ASP A 195 -3.43 10.27 -17.51
N PRO A 196 -2.44 11.11 -17.85
CA PRO A 196 -2.71 12.48 -18.29
C PRO A 196 -3.36 12.57 -19.67
N GLU A 197 -3.23 11.53 -20.51
CA GLU A 197 -3.79 11.52 -21.86
C GLU A 197 -5.22 10.98 -21.88
N THR A 198 -5.46 9.90 -21.13
CA THR A 198 -6.75 9.19 -21.13
C THR A 198 -7.65 9.56 -19.95
N GLU A 199 -7.15 10.36 -19.01
CA GLU A 199 -7.80 10.70 -17.74
C GLU A 199 -8.12 9.50 -16.84
N ARG A 200 -7.65 8.28 -17.18
CA ARG A 200 -7.90 7.06 -16.42
C ARG A 200 -7.32 7.15 -15.01
N VAL A 201 -8.11 6.74 -14.02
CA VAL A 201 -7.64 6.55 -12.65
C VAL A 201 -6.81 5.26 -12.61
N LEU A 202 -5.52 5.40 -12.31
CA LEU A 202 -4.56 4.29 -12.24
C LEU A 202 -4.29 3.84 -10.81
N GLY A 203 -4.44 4.75 -9.85
CA GLY A 203 -4.19 4.50 -8.44
C GLY A 203 -4.82 5.56 -7.55
N MET A 204 -5.00 5.22 -6.28
CA MET A 204 -5.51 6.12 -5.25
C MET A 204 -4.77 5.87 -3.94
N ALA A 205 -4.55 6.92 -3.16
CA ALA A 205 -4.05 6.83 -1.79
C ALA A 205 -4.77 7.83 -0.88
N ILE A 206 -5.07 7.41 0.34
CA ILE A 206 -5.75 8.21 1.35
C ILE A 206 -4.96 8.08 2.66
N VAL A 207 -4.72 9.21 3.31
CA VAL A 207 -4.17 9.29 4.66
C VAL A 207 -5.15 10.06 5.50
N GLY A 208 -5.65 9.46 6.58
CA GLY A 208 -6.66 10.08 7.44
C GLY A 208 -7.55 9.05 8.13
N PRO A 209 -8.37 9.45 9.12
CA PRO A 209 -9.34 8.55 9.75
C PRO A 209 -10.32 7.95 8.72
N GLY A 210 -10.53 6.63 8.78
CA GLY A 210 -11.42 5.92 7.86
C GLY A 210 -10.86 5.75 6.44
N ALA A 211 -9.57 5.96 6.22
CA ALA A 211 -8.94 5.75 4.90
C ALA A 211 -9.17 4.32 4.38
N GLY A 212 -9.17 3.31 5.26
CA GLY A 212 -9.43 1.92 4.91
C GLY A 212 -10.85 1.67 4.40
N GLU A 213 -11.83 2.47 4.81
CA GLU A 213 -13.20 2.41 4.30
C GLU A 213 -13.34 3.16 2.97
N LEU A 214 -12.74 4.35 2.89
CA LEU A 214 -12.82 5.21 1.71
C LEU A 214 -12.09 4.63 0.48
N ILE A 215 -11.01 3.87 0.68
CA ILE A 215 -10.22 3.31 -0.43
C ILE A 215 -11.01 2.33 -1.30
N ALA A 216 -12.10 1.76 -0.78
CA ALA A 216 -12.98 0.86 -1.53
C ALA A 216 -13.55 1.53 -2.79
N GLU A 217 -13.82 2.84 -2.75
CA GLU A 217 -14.25 3.60 -3.92
C GLU A 217 -13.15 3.67 -4.98
N GLY A 218 -11.89 3.87 -4.56
CA GLY A 218 -10.73 3.86 -5.46
C GLY A 218 -10.52 2.50 -6.13
N VAL A 219 -10.70 1.41 -5.39
CA VAL A 219 -10.67 0.05 -5.94
C VAL A 219 -11.75 -0.10 -7.00
N LEU A 220 -12.99 0.26 -6.69
CA LEU A 220 -14.11 0.18 -7.63
C LEU A 220 -13.85 1.05 -8.88
N ALA A 221 -13.37 2.28 -8.72
CA ALA A 221 -13.07 3.17 -9.84
C ALA A 221 -12.05 2.55 -10.80
N ILE A 222 -10.98 1.95 -10.27
CA ILE A 222 -9.98 1.24 -11.08
C ILE A 222 -10.61 0.01 -11.74
N GLU A 223 -11.41 -0.77 -11.01
CA GLU A 223 -12.14 -1.95 -11.52
C GLU A 223 -13.24 -1.65 -12.54
N MET A 224 -13.71 -0.41 -12.61
CA MET A 224 -14.61 0.05 -13.67
C MET A 224 -13.84 0.71 -14.83
N GLY A 225 -12.55 0.96 -14.67
CA GLY A 225 -11.75 1.72 -15.63
C GLY A 225 -12.18 3.17 -15.75
N ALA A 226 -12.69 3.73 -14.64
CA ALA A 226 -13.21 5.08 -14.54
C ALA A 226 -12.13 6.12 -14.89
N VAL A 227 -12.58 7.24 -15.45
CA VAL A 227 -11.76 8.43 -15.65
C VAL A 227 -11.96 9.39 -14.48
N ALA A 228 -11.01 10.31 -14.28
CA ALA A 228 -11.10 11.32 -13.22
C ALA A 228 -12.42 12.11 -13.27
N ARG A 229 -12.95 12.35 -14.48
CA ARG A 229 -14.23 13.02 -14.67
C ARG A 229 -15.42 12.25 -14.08
N ASP A 230 -15.39 10.92 -14.07
CA ASP A 230 -16.46 10.11 -13.45
C ASP A 230 -16.52 10.36 -11.94
N LEU A 231 -15.36 10.43 -11.28
CA LEU A 231 -15.26 10.76 -9.85
C LEU A 231 -15.67 12.21 -9.56
N ALA A 232 -15.25 13.16 -10.38
CA ALA A 232 -15.60 14.57 -10.24
C ALA A 232 -17.11 14.83 -10.39
N LEU A 233 -17.77 14.13 -11.33
CA LEU A 233 -19.21 14.27 -11.57
C LEU A 233 -20.08 13.47 -10.60
N THR A 234 -19.48 12.57 -9.81
CA THR A 234 -20.20 11.82 -8.79
C THR A 234 -20.54 12.74 -7.62
N ILE A 235 -21.83 12.90 -7.33
CA ILE A 235 -22.31 13.73 -6.21
C ILE A 235 -22.00 13.01 -4.89
N HIS A 236 -20.93 13.44 -4.24
CA HIS A 236 -20.57 12.96 -2.90
C HIS A 236 -21.37 13.70 -1.83
N PRO A 237 -21.79 13.03 -0.75
CA PRO A 237 -22.52 13.65 0.35
C PRO A 237 -21.65 14.67 1.10
N HIS A 238 -22.25 15.80 1.49
CA HIS A 238 -21.59 16.86 2.25
C HIS A 238 -22.26 17.06 3.63
N PRO A 239 -21.49 17.29 4.72
CA PRO A 239 -20.04 17.18 4.81
C PRO A 239 -19.59 15.74 5.10
N THR A 240 -18.68 15.18 4.30
CA THR A 240 -18.10 13.84 4.54
C THR A 240 -16.62 13.79 4.19
N LEU A 241 -15.91 12.71 4.58
CA LEU A 241 -14.55 12.51 4.11
C LEU A 241 -14.52 11.97 2.67
N SER A 242 -15.62 11.35 2.20
CA SER A 242 -15.73 10.84 0.83
C SER A 242 -15.66 11.94 -0.22
N GLU A 243 -16.15 13.15 0.07
CA GLU A 243 -16.05 14.30 -0.86
C GLU A 243 -14.61 14.65 -1.24
N THR A 244 -13.61 14.23 -0.45
CA THR A 244 -12.19 14.43 -0.76
C THR A 244 -11.72 13.62 -1.97
N VAL A 245 -12.43 12.54 -2.35
CA VAL A 245 -12.18 11.77 -3.58
C VAL A 245 -12.59 12.60 -4.80
N MET A 246 -13.83 13.10 -4.82
CA MET A 246 -14.33 14.05 -5.82
C MET A 246 -13.43 15.27 -5.95
N GLU A 247 -13.09 15.91 -4.83
CA GLU A 247 -12.22 17.08 -4.83
C GLU A 247 -10.82 16.76 -5.37
N SER A 248 -10.26 15.58 -5.09
CA SER A 248 -8.98 15.18 -5.68
C SER A 248 -9.07 15.03 -7.21
N ALA A 249 -10.22 14.61 -7.73
CA ALA A 249 -10.45 14.57 -9.17
C ALA A 249 -10.62 15.99 -9.76
N GLU A 250 -11.34 16.88 -9.07
CA GLU A 250 -11.47 18.30 -9.48
C GLU A 250 -10.11 19.03 -9.48
N VAL A 251 -9.21 18.66 -8.56
CA VAL A 251 -7.81 19.16 -8.53
C VAL A 251 -7.04 18.78 -9.80
N PHE A 252 -7.34 17.65 -10.44
CA PHE A 252 -6.72 17.27 -11.71
C PHE A 252 -7.08 18.27 -12.83
N PHE A 253 -8.35 18.72 -12.84
CA PHE A 253 -8.89 19.69 -13.81
C PHE A 253 -8.63 21.15 -13.45
N GLY A 254 -8.12 21.43 -12.23
CA GLY A 254 -7.94 22.79 -11.73
C GLY A 254 -9.26 23.49 -11.38
N GLN A 255 -10.29 22.70 -11.03
CA GLN A 255 -11.67 23.16 -10.83
C GLN A 255 -12.15 22.98 -9.39
N SER A 256 -11.30 22.46 -8.48
CA SER A 256 -11.63 22.35 -7.06
C SER A 256 -11.99 23.72 -6.49
N THR A 257 -13.14 23.79 -5.83
CA THR A 257 -13.67 25.04 -5.26
C THR A 257 -13.13 25.30 -3.86
N HIS A 258 -12.60 24.26 -3.19
CA HIS A 258 -12.10 24.34 -1.82
C HIS A 258 -10.59 24.57 -1.72
N ILE A 259 -9.83 24.38 -2.81
CA ILE A 259 -8.41 24.75 -2.86
C ILE A 259 -8.06 25.52 -4.12
N TYR A 260 -7.24 26.56 -3.96
CA TYR A 260 -6.65 27.26 -5.09
C TYR A 260 -5.35 26.57 -5.50
N LYS A 261 -5.28 26.11 -6.74
CA LYS A 261 -4.04 25.65 -7.37
C LYS A 261 -3.79 26.51 -8.61
N PRO A 262 -2.81 27.43 -8.58
CA PRO A 262 -2.46 28.17 -9.78
C PRO A 262 -1.98 27.19 -10.85
N THR A 263 -2.55 27.30 -12.05
CA THR A 263 -2.14 26.58 -13.26
C THR A 263 -0.74 26.98 -13.70
#